data_AF-A0AAD4JRS0-F1
#
_entry.id   AF-A0AAD4JRS0-F1
#
_cell.length_a   1.000
_cell.length_b   1.000
_cell.length_c   1.000
_cell.angle_alpha   90.00
_cell.angle_beta   90.00
_cell.angle_gamma   90.00
#
_symmetry.space_group_name_H-M   'P 1'
#
loop_
_entity.id
_entity.type
_entity.pdbx_description
1 polymer ?
#
loop_
_entity_poly.entity_id
_entity_poly.type
_entity_poly.pdbx_seq_one_letter_code
_entity_poly.pdbx_strand_id
1 'polypeptide(L)'
;ILSNVIINRHCIEVLFHVLDNKYLKNDIIIGREVLSHGFNVIISPGKFEIVRSKTVNYCSNIEKFCEFNTDLAGEDRDKLQDLLEKYSKSFINGIPSTRVSSGEMKIKLVDSRKTVQRRPYRLSPNERELVRDKINELLQSKIIRPSCSPYAS
;
A
#
# COMPACT_ATOMS: atom_id res chain seq x y z
N ILE A 1 -12.03 10.13 -27.25
CA ILE A 1 -11.20 9.41 -28.23
C ILE A 1 -9.94 8.96 -27.50
N LEU A 2 -9.73 7.66 -27.34
CA LEU A 2 -8.52 7.14 -26.69
C LEU A 2 -7.37 7.20 -27.69
N SER A 3 -6.29 7.88 -27.34
CA SER A 3 -5.18 8.15 -28.26
C SER A 3 -3.84 8.08 -27.55
N ASN A 4 -2.83 7.56 -28.23
CA ASN A 4 -1.44 7.62 -27.77
C ASN A 4 -0.79 8.91 -28.28
N VAL A 5 -0.30 9.74 -27.36
CA VAL A 5 0.29 11.05 -27.65
C VAL A 5 1.74 11.07 -27.17
N ILE A 6 2.61 11.70 -27.94
CA ILE A 6 4.00 11.90 -27.56
C ILE A 6 4.18 13.32 -27.03
N ILE A 7 4.50 13.45 -25.74
CA ILE A 7 4.84 14.73 -25.11
C ILE A 7 6.28 14.66 -24.62
N ASN A 8 7.15 15.55 -25.09
CA ASN A 8 8.55 15.63 -24.67
C ASN A 8 9.29 14.26 -24.70
N ARG A 9 9.03 13.45 -25.75
CA ARG A 9 9.57 12.09 -25.96
C ARG A 9 8.99 10.99 -25.05
N HIS A 10 7.92 11.26 -24.32
CA HIS A 10 7.17 10.28 -23.56
C HIS A 10 5.85 9.93 -24.26
N CYS A 11 5.58 8.63 -24.45
CA CYS A 11 4.31 8.15 -24.99
C CYS A 11 3.30 8.02 -23.83
N ILE A 12 2.15 8.68 -23.95
CA ILE A 12 1.11 8.72 -22.94
C ILE A 12 -0.23 8.40 -23.61
N GLU A 13 -0.96 7.45 -23.06
CA GLU A 13 -2.32 7.15 -23.48
C GLU A 13 -3.28 8.14 -22.80
N VAL A 14 -4.02 8.91 -23.59
CA VAL A 14 -4.92 9.96 -23.09
C VAL A 14 -6.29 9.86 -23.77
N LEU A 15 -7.35 10.06 -23.00
CA LEU A 15 -8.71 10.16 -23.52
C LEU A 15 -9.03 11.61 -23.88
N PHE A 16 -9.10 11.92 -25.18
CA PHE A 16 -9.52 13.23 -25.67
C PHE A 16 -11.04 13.41 -25.61
N HIS A 17 -11.47 14.53 -25.05
CA HIS A 17 -12.83 15.03 -25.16
C HIS A 17 -12.84 16.18 -26.17
N VAL A 18 -13.62 16.05 -27.24
CA VAL A 18 -13.74 17.07 -28.28
C VAL A 18 -14.89 18.01 -27.90
N LEU A 19 -14.61 19.30 -27.91
CA LEU A 19 -15.53 20.37 -27.54
C LEU A 19 -15.53 21.42 -28.66
N ASP A 20 -16.64 22.12 -28.82
CA ASP A 20 -16.75 23.25 -29.75
C ASP A 20 -15.80 24.38 -29.30
N ASN A 21 -15.14 25.04 -30.26
CA ASN A 21 -14.15 26.08 -30.04
C ASN A 21 -14.66 27.23 -29.16
N LYS A 22 -15.98 27.49 -29.13
CA LYS A 22 -16.57 28.50 -28.23
C LYS A 22 -16.37 28.20 -26.73
N TYR A 23 -16.07 26.94 -26.37
CA TYR A 23 -15.87 26.51 -24.99
C TYR A 23 -14.39 26.38 -24.59
N LEU A 24 -13.46 26.52 -25.53
CA LEU A 24 -12.03 26.39 -25.29
C LEU A 24 -11.27 27.64 -25.71
N LYS A 25 -10.54 28.22 -24.76
CA LYS A 25 -9.65 29.37 -25.05
C LYS A 25 -8.36 28.94 -25.75
N ASN A 26 -7.94 27.69 -25.56
CA ASN A 26 -6.71 27.12 -26.10
C ASN A 26 -7.05 25.87 -26.91
N ASP A 27 -6.21 25.51 -27.88
CA ASP A 27 -6.45 24.35 -28.74
C ASP A 27 -6.49 23.02 -27.98
N ILE A 28 -5.72 22.92 -26.90
CA ILE A 28 -5.63 21.71 -26.07
C ILE A 28 -5.55 22.13 -24.59
N ILE A 29 -6.34 21.47 -23.75
CA ILE A 29 -6.21 21.51 -22.30
C ILE A 29 -5.83 20.11 -21.83
N ILE A 30 -4.69 20.02 -21.14
CA ILE A 30 -4.22 18.80 -20.50
C ILE A 30 -4.57 18.93 -19.02
N GLY A 31 -5.30 17.97 -18.49
CA GLY A 31 -5.67 17.96 -17.08
C GLY A 31 -4.63 17.27 -16.21
N ARG A 32 -5.04 16.92 -14.99
CA ARG A 32 -4.18 16.25 -14.01
C ARG A 32 -4.06 14.74 -14.23
N GLU A 33 -4.78 14.18 -15.20
CA GLU A 33 -4.68 12.77 -15.60
C GLU A 33 -3.26 12.40 -16.05
N VAL A 34 -2.50 13.33 -16.61
CA VAL A 34 -1.10 13.05 -16.96
C VAL A 34 -0.24 12.79 -15.72
N LEU A 35 -0.61 13.34 -14.56
CA LEU A 35 0.11 13.10 -13.30
C LEU A 35 -0.13 11.69 -12.75
N SER A 36 -1.30 11.10 -12.96
CA SER A 36 -1.58 9.72 -12.51
C SER A 36 -0.76 8.68 -13.26
N HIS A 37 -0.15 9.04 -14.40
CA HIS A 37 0.75 8.19 -15.16
C HIS A 37 2.21 8.24 -14.67
N GLY A 38 2.45 8.77 -13.47
CA GLY A 38 3.78 8.80 -12.86
C GLY A 38 4.69 9.87 -13.46
N PHE A 39 4.11 11.00 -13.90
CA PHE A 39 4.85 12.15 -14.37
C PHE A 39 4.70 13.34 -13.43
N ASN A 40 5.78 14.10 -13.27
CA ASN A 40 5.78 15.43 -12.66
C ASN A 40 5.85 16.47 -13.77
N VAL A 41 5.15 17.59 -13.56
CA VAL A 41 5.15 18.72 -14.51
C VAL A 41 5.91 19.88 -13.87
N ILE A 42 6.96 20.34 -14.54
CA ILE A 42 7.74 21.52 -14.17
C ILE A 42 7.28 22.66 -15.07
N ILE A 43 6.65 23.66 -14.46
CA ILE A 43 6.20 24.88 -15.13
C ILE A 43 7.13 26.02 -14.71
N SER A 44 7.82 26.62 -15.66
CA SER A 44 8.62 27.84 -15.48
C SER A 44 8.20 28.88 -16.52
N PRO A 45 8.49 30.18 -16.35
CA PRO A 45 8.15 31.19 -17.34
C PRO A 45 8.70 30.81 -18.73
N GLY A 46 7.80 30.53 -19.67
CA GLY A 46 8.14 30.11 -21.04
C GLY A 46 8.64 28.66 -21.21
N LYS A 47 8.65 27.85 -20.15
CA LYS A 47 9.12 26.45 -20.21
C LYS A 47 8.12 25.51 -19.54
N PHE A 48 7.72 24.48 -20.27
CA PHE A 48 6.88 23.40 -19.78
C PHE A 48 7.61 22.07 -20.01
N GLU A 49 7.96 21.38 -18.92
CA GLU A 49 8.63 20.08 -18.99
C GLU A 49 7.83 19.03 -18.22
N ILE A 50 7.65 17.87 -18.86
CA ILE A 50 7.10 16.68 -18.22
C ILE A 50 8.29 15.78 -17.94
N VAL A 51 8.50 15.46 -16.66
CA VAL A 51 9.58 14.61 -16.20
C VAL A 51 8.97 13.37 -15.57
N ARG A 52 9.48 12.19 -15.91
CA ARG A 52 9.05 10.96 -15.23
C ARG A 52 9.31 11.11 -13.73
N SER A 53 8.26 10.98 -12.93
CA SER A 53 8.35 11.11 -11.49
C SER A 53 9.24 9.99 -10.95
N LYS A 54 10.36 10.35 -10.34
CA LYS A 54 11.09 9.44 -9.46
C LYS A 54 10.26 9.36 -8.20
N THR A 55 9.39 8.36 -8.11
CA THR A 55 8.68 8.05 -6.87
C THR A 55 9.71 7.59 -5.84
N VAL A 56 10.21 8.53 -5.04
CA VAL A 56 10.97 8.21 -3.82
C VAL A 56 9.91 7.98 -2.74
N ASN A 57 9.94 6.82 -2.08
CA ASN A 57 9.01 6.38 -1.04
C ASN A 57 7.65 5.81 -1.51
N TYR A 58 7.62 5.01 -2.57
CA TYR A 58 6.48 4.12 -2.83
C TYR A 58 6.78 2.73 -2.26
N CYS A 59 6.10 2.37 -1.17
CA CYS A 59 6.12 1.01 -0.63
C CYS A 59 4.92 0.26 -1.23
N SER A 60 5.16 -0.51 -2.29
CA SER A 60 4.18 -1.48 -2.79
C SER A 60 4.46 -2.84 -2.16
N ASN A 61 3.42 -3.67 -2.03
CA ASN A 61 3.60 -5.09 -1.74
C ASN A 61 4.23 -5.74 -2.97
N ILE A 62 5.55 -5.75 -3.04
CA ILE A 62 6.28 -6.41 -4.10
C ILE A 62 6.36 -7.90 -3.75
N GLU A 63 5.75 -8.75 -4.57
CA GLU A 63 5.79 -10.21 -4.38
C GLU A 63 7.16 -10.82 -4.76
N LYS A 64 7.99 -10.07 -5.51
CA LYS A 64 9.35 -10.48 -5.91
C LYS A 64 10.31 -9.28 -5.97
N PHE A 65 11.45 -9.37 -5.28
CA PHE A 65 12.52 -8.36 -5.29
C PHE A 65 13.25 -8.19 -6.63
N CYS A 66 12.62 -8.50 -7.78
CA CYS A 66 13.29 -8.45 -9.09
C CYS A 66 13.39 -7.03 -9.69
N GLU A 67 12.60 -6.07 -9.20
CA GLU A 67 12.57 -4.70 -9.73
C GLU A 67 12.57 -3.66 -8.60
N PHE A 68 13.60 -3.64 -7.75
CA PHE A 68 13.80 -2.52 -6.83
C PHE A 68 14.66 -1.44 -7.49
N ASN A 69 14.16 -0.21 -7.43
CA ASN A 69 14.89 0.96 -7.92
C ASN A 69 16.00 1.30 -6.91
N THR A 70 17.25 1.04 -7.29
CA THR A 70 18.42 1.37 -6.48
C THR A 70 19.42 2.13 -7.35
N ASP A 71 20.13 3.07 -6.73
CA ASP A 71 21.23 3.81 -7.36
C ASP A 71 22.51 2.95 -7.45
N LEU A 72 22.48 1.73 -6.90
CA LEU A 72 23.57 0.76 -6.98
C LEU A 72 23.65 0.12 -8.37
N ALA A 73 24.87 -0.02 -8.88
CA ALA A 73 25.15 -0.63 -10.18
C ALA A 73 26.24 -1.72 -10.04
N GLY A 74 26.27 -2.66 -10.99
CA GLY A 74 27.25 -3.74 -11.02
C GLY A 74 27.13 -4.69 -9.83
N GLU A 75 28.26 -5.20 -9.35
CA GLU A 75 28.34 -6.26 -8.33
C GLU A 75 27.60 -5.94 -7.02
N ASP A 76 27.55 -4.68 -6.60
CA ASP A 76 26.90 -4.30 -5.35
C ASP A 76 25.38 -4.38 -5.44
N ARG A 77 24.81 -4.20 -6.64
CA ARG A 77 23.40 -4.45 -6.90
C ARG A 77 23.09 -5.95 -6.79
N ASP A 78 23.94 -6.79 -7.35
CA ASP A 78 23.76 -8.24 -7.33
C ASP A 78 23.83 -8.78 -5.88
N LYS A 79 24.81 -8.32 -5.09
CA LYS A 79 24.91 -8.64 -3.65
C LYS A 79 23.65 -8.25 -2.88
N LEU A 80 23.07 -7.09 -3.18
CA LEU A 80 21.84 -6.63 -2.55
C LEU A 80 20.65 -7.52 -2.94
N GLN A 81 20.55 -7.88 -4.21
CA GLN A 81 19.51 -8.80 -4.69
C GLN A 81 19.61 -10.16 -3.99
N ASP A 82 20.80 -10.75 -3.94
CA ASP A 82 21.04 -12.02 -3.25
C ASP A 82 20.66 -11.97 -1.76
N LEU A 83 20.94 -10.85 -1.10
CA LEU A 83 20.61 -10.64 0.30
C LEU A 83 19.09 -10.58 0.52
N LEU A 84 18.38 -9.84 -0.34
CA LEU A 84 16.92 -9.71 -0.28
C LEU A 84 16.24 -11.05 -0.59
N GLU A 85 16.74 -11.81 -1.56
CA GLU A 85 16.24 -13.16 -1.85
C GLU A 85 16.50 -14.11 -0.68
N LYS A 86 17.70 -14.09 -0.09
CA LYS A 86 18.07 -14.90 1.07
C LYS A 86 17.14 -14.69 2.26
N TYR A 87 16.77 -13.45 2.55
CA TYR A 87 15.89 -13.10 3.66
C TYR A 87 14.44 -12.82 3.25
N SER A 88 14.06 -13.17 2.02
CA SER A 88 12.71 -12.93 1.48
C SER A 88 11.60 -13.42 2.40
N LYS A 89 11.79 -14.60 3.01
CA LYS A 89 10.84 -15.24 3.94
C LYS A 89 10.73 -14.55 5.30
N SER A 90 11.68 -13.68 5.64
CA SER A 90 11.65 -12.88 6.87
C SER A 90 10.72 -11.66 6.73
N PHE A 91 10.41 -11.25 5.50
CA PHE A 91 9.44 -10.22 5.21
C PHE A 91 8.04 -10.83 5.17
N ILE A 92 7.06 -10.08 5.64
CA ILE A 92 5.67 -10.51 5.71
C ILE A 92 4.83 -9.39 5.11
N ASN A 93 3.93 -9.75 4.20
CA ASN A 93 2.90 -8.85 3.70
C ASN A 93 1.61 -9.11 4.48
N GLY A 94 1.10 -8.10 5.18
CA GLY A 94 -0.12 -8.22 5.99
C GLY A 94 0.11 -8.84 7.36
N ILE A 95 -0.86 -9.63 7.83
CA ILE A 95 -0.86 -10.18 9.19
C ILE A 95 0.14 -11.34 9.31
N PRO A 96 1.08 -11.29 10.28
CA PRO A 96 2.04 -12.38 10.51
C PRO A 96 1.34 -13.66 10.92
N SER A 97 1.45 -14.69 10.08
CA SER A 97 0.91 -16.02 10.36
C SER A 97 1.91 -16.95 11.07
N THR A 98 3.13 -16.48 11.33
CA THR A 98 4.18 -17.27 11.98
C THR A 98 4.02 -17.23 13.50
N ARG A 99 4.16 -18.39 14.14
CA ARG A 99 4.14 -18.54 15.59
C ARG A 99 5.56 -18.75 16.11
N VAL A 100 5.93 -17.99 17.13
CA VAL A 100 7.15 -18.26 17.90
C VAL A 100 6.96 -19.55 18.70
N SER A 101 7.82 -20.54 18.47
CA SER A 101 7.81 -21.83 19.18
C SER A 101 8.87 -21.93 20.27
N SER A 102 9.70 -20.90 20.45
CA SER A 102 10.81 -20.90 21.41
C SER A 102 10.37 -20.79 22.88
N GLY A 103 9.12 -20.43 23.16
CA GLY A 103 8.61 -20.37 24.53
C GLY A 103 7.12 -20.01 24.61
N GLU A 104 6.56 -20.18 25.80
CA GLU A 104 5.17 -19.83 26.11
C GLU A 104 5.11 -18.61 27.04
N MET A 105 4.30 -17.61 26.67
CA MET A 105 4.03 -16.47 27.54
C MET A 105 2.97 -16.84 28.59
N LYS A 106 3.29 -16.67 29.87
CA LYS A 106 2.35 -16.85 30.99
C LYS A 106 2.10 -15.52 31.69
N ILE A 107 0.83 -15.14 31.79
CA ILE A 107 0.41 -13.95 32.53
C ILE A 107 0.00 -14.39 33.95
N LYS A 108 0.75 -13.97 34.96
CA LYS A 108 0.41 -14.22 36.37
C LYS A 108 -0.47 -13.10 36.90
N LEU A 109 -1.64 -13.44 37.43
CA LEU A 109 -2.54 -12.48 38.04
C LEU A 109 -2.04 -12.08 39.44
N VAL A 110 -2.22 -10.81 39.80
CA VAL A 110 -1.98 -10.33 41.16
C VAL A 110 -3.01 -10.94 42.13
N ASP A 111 -4.28 -10.98 41.70
CA ASP A 111 -5.36 -11.66 42.41
C ASP A 111 -6.11 -12.57 41.43
N SER A 112 -6.15 -13.87 41.73
CA SER A 112 -6.77 -14.89 40.89
C SER A 112 -8.30 -14.95 41.00
N ARG A 113 -8.89 -14.31 42.01
CA ARG A 113 -10.34 -14.35 42.25
C ARG A 113 -11.09 -13.24 41.52
N LYS A 114 -10.39 -12.20 41.07
CA LYS A 114 -10.99 -11.06 40.42
C LYS A 114 -11.08 -11.27 38.91
N THR A 115 -12.29 -11.13 38.37
CA THR A 115 -12.56 -11.17 36.92
C THR A 115 -13.01 -9.80 36.41
N VAL A 116 -12.79 -9.54 35.13
CA VAL A 116 -13.29 -8.34 34.44
C VAL A 116 -14.28 -8.79 33.38
N GLN A 117 -15.49 -8.26 33.44
CA GLN A 117 -16.54 -8.49 32.46
C GLN A 117 -17.16 -7.16 32.06
N ARG A 118 -16.85 -6.69 30.86
CA ARG A 118 -17.42 -5.47 30.28
C ARG A 118 -18.20 -5.82 29.03
N ARG A 119 -19.29 -5.09 28.81
CA ARG A 119 -20.07 -5.21 27.58
C ARG A 119 -19.29 -4.56 26.43
N PRO A 120 -19.29 -5.16 25.22
CA PRO A 120 -18.72 -4.51 24.05
C PRO A 120 -19.34 -3.13 23.82
N TYR A 121 -18.52 -2.19 23.36
CA TYR A 121 -19.00 -0.87 22.98
C TYR A 121 -19.95 -0.94 21.79
N ARG A 122 -20.86 0.03 21.71
CA ARG A 122 -21.75 0.17 20.56
C ARG A 122 -20.95 0.73 19.39
N LEU A 123 -20.95 -0.01 18.28
CA LEU A 123 -20.35 0.40 17.02
C LEU A 123 -21.44 0.79 16.02
N SER A 124 -21.15 1.75 15.14
CA SER A 124 -21.98 2.04 13.97
C SER A 124 -21.97 0.85 12.99
N PRO A 125 -22.90 0.79 12.01
CA PRO A 125 -22.93 -0.30 11.03
C PRO A 125 -21.61 -0.46 10.25
N ASN A 126 -21.02 0.64 9.77
CA ASN A 126 -19.79 0.64 8.99
C ASN A 126 -18.58 0.16 9.81
N GLU A 127 -18.45 0.63 11.05
CA GLU A 127 -17.38 0.20 11.95
C GLU A 127 -17.50 -1.28 12.29
N ARG A 128 -18.73 -1.78 12.47
CA ARG A 128 -18.97 -3.19 12.79
C ARG A 128 -18.55 -4.12 11.65
N GLU A 129 -18.75 -3.69 10.41
CA GLU A 129 -18.31 -4.42 9.23
C GLU A 129 -16.78 -4.48 9.16
N LEU A 130 -16.10 -3.34 9.29
CA LEU A 130 -14.64 -3.27 9.34
C LEU A 130 -14.04 -4.15 10.45
N VAL A 131 -14.63 -4.11 11.65
CA VAL A 131 -14.19 -4.94 12.78
C VAL A 131 -14.40 -6.43 12.47
N ARG A 132 -15.51 -6.81 11.83
CA ARG A 132 -15.79 -8.20 11.46
C ARG A 132 -14.76 -8.72 10.47
N ASP A 133 -14.40 -7.94 9.46
CA ASP A 133 -13.39 -8.31 8.46
C ASP A 133 -12.03 -8.55 9.12
N LYS A 134 -11.65 -7.67 10.05
CA LYS A 134 -10.40 -7.84 10.81
C LYS A 134 -10.42 -9.06 11.72
N ILE A 135 -11.54 -9.35 12.38
CA ILE A 135 -11.70 -10.56 13.19
C ILE A 135 -11.55 -11.81 12.32
N ASN A 136 -12.14 -11.82 11.12
CA ASN A 136 -12.03 -12.95 10.19
C ASN A 136 -10.57 -13.17 9.75
N GLU A 137 -9.84 -12.10 9.44
CA GLU A 137 -8.41 -12.15 9.09
C GLU A 137 -7.57 -12.77 10.23
N LEU A 138 -7.85 -12.39 11.48
CA LEU A 138 -7.17 -12.92 12.68
C LEU A 138 -7.53 -14.39 12.98
N LEU A 139 -8.77 -14.80 12.69
CA LEU A 139 -9.21 -16.19 12.82
C LEU A 139 -8.56 -17.08 11.76
N GLN A 140 -8.53 -16.64 10.50
CA GLN A 140 -7.89 -17.36 9.39
C GLN A 140 -6.38 -17.55 9.62
N SER A 141 -5.71 -16.52 10.14
CA SER A 141 -4.28 -16.57 10.52
C SER A 141 -4.02 -17.34 11.82
N LYS A 142 -5.05 -17.86 12.50
CA LYS A 142 -4.95 -18.63 13.75
C LYS A 142 -4.27 -17.87 14.90
N ILE A 143 -4.36 -16.54 14.88
CA ILE A 143 -3.88 -15.67 15.96
C ILE A 143 -4.87 -15.68 17.13
N ILE A 144 -6.16 -15.63 16.83
CA ILE A 144 -7.25 -15.71 17.83
C ILE A 144 -8.08 -16.98 17.63
N ARG A 145 -8.88 -17.33 18.64
CA ARG A 145 -9.86 -18.41 18.58
C ARG A 145 -11.10 -18.07 19.41
N PRO A 146 -12.27 -18.63 19.08
CA PRO A 146 -13.43 -18.57 19.96
C PRO A 146 -13.10 -19.14 21.34
N SER A 147 -13.66 -18.54 22.38
CA SER A 147 -13.49 -19.01 23.76
C SER A 147 -14.71 -18.71 24.60
N CYS A 148 -14.93 -19.53 25.63
CA CYS A 148 -15.94 -19.30 26.67
C CYS A 148 -15.24 -18.82 27.95
N SER A 149 -14.52 -17.69 27.85
CA SER A 149 -13.75 -17.13 28.96
C SER A 149 -14.67 -16.44 29.98
N PRO A 150 -14.41 -16.55 31.30
CA PRO A 150 -15.06 -15.73 32.30
C PRO A 150 -14.56 -14.27 32.30
N TYR A 151 -13.59 -13.93 31.44
CA TYR A 151 -13.05 -12.58 31.27
C TYR A 151 -13.51 -11.98 29.92
N ALA A 152 -13.98 -10.74 29.93
CA ALA A 152 -14.36 -9.96 28.74
C ALA A 152 -14.10 -8.46 28.97
N SER A 153 -13.56 -7.77 27.97
CA SER A 153 -13.15 -6.36 28.05
C SER A 153 -13.72 -5.52 26.91
#